data_AF-A0A7J8M6M2-F1
#
_entry.id   AF-A0A7J8M6M2-F1
#
_cell.length_a   1.000
_cell.length_b   1.000
_cell.length_c   1.000
_cell.angle_alpha   90.00
_cell.angle_beta   90.00
_cell.angle_gamma   90.00
#
_symmetry.space_group_name_H-M   'P 1'
#
loop_
_entity.id
_entity.type
_entity.pdbx_description
1 polymer ?
#
loop_
_entity_poly.entity_id
_entity_poly.type
_entity_poly.pdbx_seq_one_letter_code
_entity_poly.pdbx_strand_id
1 'polypeptide(L)'
;MEDSAELGAILSALDVIIKIGWRGSGLIIVEIGSLVAYNWLLNKDRRPWSQQTTSANMERRLACVGEVAFSKANQQGNEMAETLATIGINPRVMFK
;
A
#
# COMPACT_ATOMS: atom_id res chain seq x y z
N MET A 1 13.82 -2.02 4.93
CA MET A 1 13.53 -2.26 3.49
C MET A 1 12.07 -2.67 3.31
N GLU A 2 11.58 -3.59 4.12
CA GLU A 2 10.19 -4.07 4.15
C GLU A 2 9.14 -2.95 4.23
N ASP A 3 9.28 -1.97 5.14
CA ASP A 3 8.30 -0.88 5.28
C ASP A 3 8.22 0.04 4.05
N SER A 4 9.35 0.22 3.35
CA SER A 4 9.37 0.98 2.09
C SER A 4 8.76 0.18 0.95
N ALA A 5 8.90 -1.16 0.97
CA ALA A 5 8.24 -2.04 0.02
C ALA A 5 6.72 -2.04 0.24
N GLU A 6 6.27 -2.01 1.50
CA GLU A 6 4.85 -1.86 1.87
C GLU A 6 4.25 -0.58 1.27
N LEU A 7 4.93 0.57 1.41
CA LEU A 7 4.49 1.82 0.77
C LEU A 7 4.42 1.71 -0.77
N GLY A 8 5.36 0.97 -1.37
CA GLY A 8 5.35 0.67 -2.80
C GLY A 8 4.18 -0.22 -3.24
N ALA A 9 3.81 -1.21 -2.42
CA ALA A 9 2.65 -2.06 -2.65
C ALA A 9 1.35 -1.24 -2.59
N ILE A 10 1.20 -0.37 -1.60
CA ILE A 10 0.05 0.53 -1.46
C ILE A 10 -0.05 1.47 -2.68
N LEU A 11 1.07 2.07 -3.10
CA LEU A 11 1.10 2.90 -4.33
C LEU A 11 0.61 2.13 -5.56
N SER A 12 1.05 0.88 -5.70
CA SER A 12 0.68 0.02 -6.83
C SER A 12 -0.81 -0.33 -6.80
N ALA A 13 -1.36 -0.62 -5.62
CA ALA A 13 -2.79 -0.86 -5.43
C ALA A 13 -3.63 0.38 -5.80
N LEU A 14 -3.22 1.57 -5.35
CA LEU A 14 -3.88 2.82 -5.71
C LEU A 14 -3.82 3.09 -7.22
N ASP A 15 -2.69 2.82 -7.87
CA ASP A 15 -2.57 2.93 -9.33
C ASP A 15 -3.53 2.01 -10.07
N VAL A 16 -3.71 0.77 -9.60
CA VAL A 16 -4.70 -0.16 -10.17
C VAL A 16 -6.12 0.40 -10.01
N ILE A 17 -6.48 0.90 -8.82
CA ILE A 17 -7.81 1.47 -8.53
C ILE A 17 -8.10 2.68 -9.44
N ILE A 18 -7.13 3.58 -9.59
CA ILE A 18 -7.26 4.73 -10.49
C ILE A 18 -7.43 4.25 -11.94
N LYS A 19 -6.62 3.28 -12.36
CA LYS A 19 -6.60 2.78 -13.74
C LYS A 19 -7.90 2.08 -14.14
N ILE A 20 -8.54 1.34 -13.23
CA ILE A 20 -9.85 0.74 -13.49
C ILE A 20 -11.00 1.77 -13.49
N GLY A 21 -10.69 3.04 -13.21
CA GLY A 21 -11.67 4.12 -13.20
C GLY A 21 -12.67 3.99 -12.07
N TRP A 22 -12.22 3.55 -10.89
CA TRP A 22 -13.07 3.50 -9.70
C TRP A 22 -13.77 4.86 -9.48
N ARG A 23 -15.10 4.83 -9.43
CA ARG A 23 -15.98 5.99 -9.18
C ARG A 23 -16.95 5.73 -8.03
N GLY A 24 -16.68 4.72 -7.22
CA GLY A 24 -17.54 4.36 -6.11
C GLY A 24 -17.59 5.48 -5.08
N SER A 25 -18.78 5.75 -4.53
CA SER A 25 -18.97 6.65 -3.38
C SER A 25 -18.66 5.97 -2.04
N GLY A 26 -18.09 4.76 -2.07
CA GLY A 26 -17.78 3.97 -0.88
C GLY A 26 -16.35 4.19 -0.39
N LEU A 27 -16.14 3.90 0.90
CA LEU A 27 -14.85 3.93 1.55
C LEU A 27 -13.96 2.78 1.07
N ILE A 28 -12.74 3.10 0.63
CA ILE A 28 -11.69 2.09 0.41
C ILE A 28 -10.91 1.92 1.71
N ILE A 29 -10.80 0.68 2.19
CA ILE A 29 -9.99 0.34 3.36
C ILE A 29 -8.71 -0.34 2.87
N VAL A 30 -7.56 0.26 3.17
CA VAL A 30 -6.25 -0.33 2.90
C VAL A 30 -5.76 -0.98 4.19
N GLU A 31 -5.67 -2.30 4.18
CA GLU A 31 -5.13 -3.08 5.29
C GLU A 31 -3.61 -3.19 5.16
N ILE A 32 -2.90 -2.91 6.25
CA ILE A 32 -1.43 -2.79 6.24
C ILE A 32 -0.83 -3.78 7.24
N GLY A 33 0.12 -4.59 6.76
CA GLY A 33 0.83 -5.57 7.60
C GLY A 33 1.93 -4.93 8.45
N SER A 34 2.63 -3.93 7.91
CA SER A 34 3.69 -3.23 8.64
C SER A 34 3.15 -2.16 9.59
N LEU A 35 3.44 -2.32 10.88
CA LEU A 35 3.15 -1.30 11.89
C LEU A 35 3.93 0.00 11.65
N VAL A 36 5.14 -0.08 11.12
CA VAL A 36 5.98 1.10 10.85
C VAL A 36 5.39 1.89 9.69
N ALA A 37 5.06 1.23 8.58
CA ALA A 37 4.41 1.87 7.44
C ALA A 37 3.04 2.46 7.83
N TYR A 38 2.25 1.74 8.63
CA TYR A 38 0.99 2.25 9.17
C TYR A 38 1.18 3.55 9.97
N ASN A 39 2.18 3.59 10.87
CA ASN A 39 2.48 4.79 11.65
C ASN A 39 2.94 5.97 10.80
N TRP A 40 3.70 5.72 9.73
CA TRP A 40 4.11 6.75 8.77
C TRP A 40 2.92 7.35 8.03
N LEU A 41 1.90 6.55 7.74
CA LEU A 41 0.70 7.02 7.05
C LEU A 41 -0.17 7.88 7.95
N LEU A 42 -0.35 7.48 9.21
CA LEU A 42 -1.11 8.24 10.21
C LEU A 42 -0.40 9.52 10.67
N ASN A 43 0.93 9.49 10.79
CA ASN A 43 1.70 10.60 11.33
C ASN A 43 2.85 10.97 10.37
N LYS A 44 2.70 12.13 9.71
CA LYS A 44 3.66 12.63 8.73
C LYS A 44 5.03 12.92 9.33
N ASP A 45 5.10 13.29 10.61
CA ASP A 45 6.35 13.65 11.30
C ASP A 45 7.22 12.43 11.59
N ARG A 46 6.62 11.23 11.57
CA ARG A 46 7.35 9.96 11.76
C ARG A 46 7.98 9.43 10.47
N ARG A 47 7.73 10.08 9.33
CA ARG A 47 8.22 9.63 8.03
C ARG A 47 9.72 9.89 7.92
N PRO A 48 10.52 8.91 7.48
CA PRO A 48 11.90 9.14 7.13
C PRO A 48 11.98 10.17 6.00
N TRP A 49 12.98 11.06 6.04
CA TRP A 49 13.21 12.04 4.98
C TRP A 49 13.36 11.37 3.60
N SER A 50 14.00 10.20 3.55
CA SER A 50 14.18 9.40 2.33
C SER A 50 12.86 8.95 1.67
N GLN A 51 11.75 8.97 2.41
CA GLN A 51 10.43 8.55 1.93
C GLN A 51 9.52 9.72 1.53
N GLN A 52 10.03 10.96 1.50
CA GLN A 52 9.22 12.13 1.14
C GLN A 52 8.60 12.03 -0.25
N THR A 53 9.40 11.66 -1.26
CA THR A 53 8.92 11.52 -2.64
C THR A 53 7.85 10.44 -2.75
N THR A 54 8.07 9.28 -2.15
CA THR A 54 7.10 8.17 -2.10
C THR A 54 5.80 8.61 -1.44
N SER A 55 5.90 9.33 -0.32
CA SER A 55 4.75 9.82 0.43
C SER A 55 3.95 10.87 -0.35
N ALA A 56 4.63 11.83 -0.99
CA ALA A 56 3.96 12.84 -1.83
C ALA A 56 3.24 12.18 -3.03
N ASN A 57 3.86 11.17 -3.63
CA ASN A 57 3.27 10.38 -4.71
C ASN A 57 2.04 9.59 -4.24
N MET A 58 2.04 9.13 -2.99
CA MET A 58 0.89 8.44 -2.40
C MET A 58 -0.25 9.41 -2.12
N GLU A 59 0.02 10.55 -1.50
CA GLU A 59 -0.97 11.59 -1.22
C GLU A 59 -1.68 12.06 -2.48
N ARG A 60 -0.94 12.22 -3.60
CA ARG A 60 -1.54 12.53 -4.91
C ARG A 60 -2.54 11.47 -5.38
N ARG A 61 -2.21 10.19 -5.22
CA ARG A 61 -3.09 9.08 -5.64
C ARG A 61 -4.30 8.95 -4.74
N LEU A 62 -4.13 9.10 -3.43
CA LEU A 62 -5.24 9.12 -2.47
C LEU A 62 -6.26 10.23 -2.84
N ALA A 63 -5.78 11.41 -3.22
CA ALA A 63 -6.64 12.50 -3.67
C ALA A 63 -7.43 12.17 -4.96
N CYS A 64 -6.94 11.24 -5.81
CA CYS A 64 -7.65 10.79 -7.00
C CYS A 64 -8.66 9.67 -6.72
N VAL A 65 -8.42 8.85 -5.69
CA VAL A 65 -9.21 7.65 -5.38
C VAL A 65 -10.46 7.96 -4.57
N GLY A 66 -10.46 9.06 -3.81
CA GLY A 66 -11.59 9.48 -2.98
C GLY A 66 -11.36 9.15 -1.50
N GLU A 67 -12.40 8.70 -0.80
CA GLU A 67 -12.32 8.40 0.63
C GLU A 67 -11.55 7.09 0.87
N VAL A 68 -10.42 7.20 1.59
CA VAL A 68 -9.56 6.06 1.93
C VAL A 68 -9.29 6.06 3.43
N ALA A 69 -9.49 4.91 4.06
CA ALA A 69 -9.10 4.63 5.43
C ALA A 69 -7.97 3.60 5.48
N PHE A 70 -7.14 3.71 6.52
CA PHE A 70 -6.06 2.76 6.78
C PHE A 70 -6.39 1.93 8.01
N SER A 71 -6.28 0.62 7.90
CA SER A 71 -6.40 -0.31 9.02
C SER A 71 -5.14 -1.16 9.14
N LYS A 72 -4.89 -1.67 10.34
CA LYS A 72 -3.84 -2.67 10.55
C LYS A 72 -4.40 -4.03 10.18
N ALA A 73 -3.72 -4.77 9.31
CA ALA A 73 -4.08 -6.13 9.00
C ALA A 73 -3.96 -7.01 10.26
N ASN A 74 -4.89 -7.94 10.45
CA ASN A 74 -4.72 -9.00 11.43
C ASN A 74 -3.66 -10.00 10.91
N GLN A 75 -3.22 -10.92 11.78
CA GLN A 75 -2.07 -11.80 11.51
C GLN A 75 -2.22 -12.70 10.27
N GLN A 76 -3.45 -12.88 9.76
CA GLN A 76 -3.77 -13.67 8.56
C GLN A 76 -4.40 -12.84 7.42
N GLY A 77 -4.78 -11.59 7.69
CA GLY A 77 -5.57 -10.76 6.78
C GLY A 77 -4.80 -10.33 5.53
N ASN A 78 -3.47 -10.36 5.60
CA ASN A 78 -2.58 -9.93 4.52
C ASN A 78 -1.83 -11.07 3.81
N GLU A 79 -2.13 -12.34 4.12
CA GLU A 79 -1.38 -13.49 3.58
C GLU A 79 -1.35 -13.51 2.05
N MET A 80 -2.45 -13.11 1.40
CA MET A 80 -2.52 -13.04 -0.06
C MET A 80 -1.56 -11.98 -0.62
N ALA A 81 -1.55 -10.77 -0.04
CA ALA A 81 -0.68 -9.70 -0.50
C ALA A 81 0.80 -10.05 -0.24
N GLU A 82 1.09 -10.66 0.91
CA GLU A 82 2.43 -11.17 1.26
C GLU A 82 2.88 -12.26 0.28
N THR A 83 2.00 -13.20 -0.06
CA THR A 83 2.28 -14.25 -1.04
C THR A 83 2.57 -13.64 -2.41
N LEU A 84 1.77 -12.67 -2.86
CA LEU A 84 1.97 -11.99 -4.13
C LEU A 84 3.30 -11.21 -4.15
N ALA A 85 3.64 -10.50 -3.07
CA ALA A 85 4.91 -9.79 -2.95
C ALA A 85 6.10 -10.75 -2.99
N THR A 86 6.01 -11.88 -2.27
CA THR A 86 7.05 -12.92 -2.24
C THR A 86 7.25 -13.55 -3.62
N ILE A 87 6.18 -13.86 -4.33
CA ILE A 87 6.22 -14.39 -5.70
C ILE A 87 6.84 -13.38 -6.65
N GLY A 88 6.50 -12.09 -6.52
CA GLY A 88 7.06 -11.02 -7.34
C GLY A 88 8.58 -10.86 -7.20
N ILE A 89 9.14 -11.18 -6.04
CA ILE A 89 10.59 -11.13 -5.78
C ILE A 89 11.33 -12.31 -6.43
N ASN A 90 10.70 -13.48 -6.55
CA ASN A 90 11.29 -14.67 -7.16
C ASN A 90 10.37 -15.30 -8.23
N PRO A 91 10.36 -14.76 -9.46
CA PRO A 91 9.44 -15.20 -10.51
C PRO A 91 9.71 -16.63 -11.02
N ARG A 92 10.81 -17.28 -10.61
CA ARG A 92 11.16 -18.65 -11.04
C ARG A 92 10.28 -19.74 -10.40
N VAL A 93 9.46 -19.41 -9.41
CA VAL A 93 8.61 -20.39 -8.71
C VAL A 93 7.25 -20.58 -9.40
N MET A 94 6.87 -19.70 -10.33
CA MET A 94 5.49 -19.64 -10.83
C MET A 94 5.23 -20.40 -12.14
N PHE A 95 6.26 -20.69 -12.94
CA PHE A 95 6.10 -21.44 -14.19
C PHE A 95 6.88 -22.76 -14.09
N LYS A 96 6.14 -23.86 -14.00
CA LYS A 96 6.63 -25.22 -14.22
C LYS A 96 5.94 -25.78 -15.44
#